data_AF-A0A353S9S3-F1
#
_entry.id   AF-A0A353S9S3-F1
#
_cell.length_a   1.000
_cell.length_b   1.000
_cell.length_c   1.000
_cell.angle_alpha   90.00
_cell.angle_beta   90.00
_cell.angle_gamma   90.00
#
_symmetry.space_group_name_H-M   'P 1'
#
loop_
_entity.id
_entity.type
_entity.pdbx_description
1 polymer ?
#
loop_
_entity_poly.entity_id
_entity_poly.type
_entity_poly.pdbx_seq_one_letter_code
_entity_poly.pdbx_strand_id
1 'polypeptide(L)'
;MLSLPEEKINDLFELVGTKKPLYIPQMNTSGNADFKRWTKGAKLSKALKTVRSAKDFFFPKTEHMVSLKMDGQNVTVEDPRKELEDFVVFGVRACDAASFKIVDDVYLNMTPVDTYYKNRRDHGTVITLACTEPAQTCFCSTYGIDAANPAGDVSAWLAGGKYFFKANTDKGTKFIESVQSLLSESDEAAVDAQKKDTKAKIDKLPLAHLDLSKWKIKNSSDMQKIFNSPVWDKLYQTCLGCGTCTYVCPTCMCFDVRDFDTGNGIKQFRCWDSCMYSDFTQMAAANPRLTQKERFRQRFMHKLVYYPMAHEDHFQCVGCGRCLESCPIHMNIAKVIKAYNDMPDSTDGGAK
;
A
#
# COMPACT_ATOMS: atom_id res chain seq x y z
N MET A 1 -21.92 -19.24 -4.18
CA MET A 1 -20.51 -18.83 -4.40
C MET A 1 -19.60 -20.04 -4.61
N LEU A 2 -18.51 -19.90 -5.38
CA LEU A 2 -17.51 -20.98 -5.54
C LEU A 2 -16.65 -21.10 -4.28
N SER A 3 -16.33 -22.33 -3.90
CA SER A 3 -15.62 -22.61 -2.65
C SER A 3 -14.67 -23.81 -2.74
N LEU A 4 -13.75 -23.88 -1.80
CA LEU A 4 -12.72 -24.90 -1.62
C LEU A 4 -12.60 -25.21 -0.12
N PRO A 5 -12.60 -26.48 0.31
CA PRO A 5 -12.31 -26.81 1.71
C PRO A 5 -10.94 -26.28 2.17
N GLU A 6 -10.84 -25.82 3.43
CA GLU A 6 -9.60 -25.21 3.94
C GLU A 6 -8.40 -26.16 3.84
N GLU A 7 -8.62 -27.46 4.08
CA GLU A 7 -7.60 -28.51 3.96
C GLU A 7 -7.07 -28.67 2.53
N LYS A 8 -7.82 -28.21 1.52
CA LYS A 8 -7.47 -28.27 0.10
C LYS A 8 -6.78 -27.00 -0.42
N ILE A 9 -6.54 -26.00 0.43
CA ILE A 9 -5.88 -24.75 -0.01
C ILE A 9 -4.49 -24.96 -0.59
N ASN A 10 -3.74 -25.95 -0.09
CA ASN A 10 -2.41 -26.27 -0.61
C ASN A 10 -2.49 -26.88 -2.02
N ASP A 11 -3.53 -27.65 -2.34
CA ASP A 11 -3.75 -28.20 -3.67
C ASP A 11 -3.99 -27.07 -4.70
N LEU A 12 -4.71 -26.02 -4.29
CA LEU A 12 -4.87 -24.80 -5.10
C LEU A 12 -3.52 -24.10 -5.34
N PHE A 13 -2.70 -23.97 -4.30
CA PHE A 13 -1.38 -23.35 -4.47
C PHE A 13 -0.44 -24.19 -5.33
N GLU A 14 -0.48 -25.52 -5.23
CA GLU A 14 0.30 -26.40 -6.10
C GLU A 14 -0.17 -26.32 -7.56
N LEU A 15 -1.48 -26.29 -7.80
CA LEU A 15 -2.04 -26.15 -9.14
C LEU A 15 -1.65 -24.82 -9.81
N VAL A 16 -1.66 -23.72 -9.07
CA VAL A 16 -1.33 -22.38 -9.60
C VAL A 16 0.19 -22.21 -9.69
N GLY A 17 0.91 -22.53 -8.62
CA GLY A 17 2.34 -22.29 -8.48
C GLY A 17 3.23 -23.15 -9.38
N THR A 18 2.71 -24.26 -9.93
CA THR A 18 3.38 -25.06 -10.97
C THR A 18 3.22 -24.49 -12.37
N LYS A 19 2.18 -23.67 -12.62
CA LYS A 19 1.89 -23.08 -13.93
C LYS A 19 2.48 -21.68 -14.10
N LYS A 20 2.49 -20.88 -13.03
CA LYS A 20 2.97 -19.48 -13.04
C LYS A 20 3.47 -19.05 -11.66
N PRO A 21 4.27 -17.98 -11.54
CA PRO A 21 4.66 -17.46 -10.24
C PRO A 21 3.46 -17.14 -9.35
N LEU A 22 3.40 -17.80 -8.21
CA LEU A 22 2.43 -17.54 -7.15
C LEU A 22 3.18 -16.96 -5.95
N TYR A 23 2.63 -15.91 -5.35
CA TYR A 23 3.11 -15.33 -4.11
C TYR A 23 2.05 -15.45 -3.03
N ILE A 24 2.43 -15.98 -1.88
CA ILE A 24 1.56 -16.12 -0.71
C ILE A 24 2.25 -15.54 0.54
N PRO A 25 1.49 -15.07 1.55
CA PRO A 25 2.03 -14.77 2.87
C PRO A 25 2.63 -16.02 3.49
N GLN A 26 3.90 -15.97 3.86
CA GLN A 26 4.61 -17.05 4.55
C GLN A 26 5.29 -16.47 5.79
N MET A 27 5.39 -17.28 6.85
CA MET A 27 6.14 -16.86 8.04
C MET A 27 7.64 -16.71 7.71
N ASN A 28 8.25 -15.65 8.22
CA ASN A 28 9.67 -15.43 8.19
C ASN A 28 10.34 -15.89 9.49
N THR A 29 11.66 -15.86 9.51
CA THR A 29 12.48 -16.30 10.66
C THR A 29 12.27 -15.44 11.91
N SER A 30 11.72 -14.23 11.75
CA SER A 30 11.42 -13.30 12.85
C SER A 30 10.00 -13.45 13.40
N GLY A 31 9.24 -14.46 12.98
CA GLY A 31 7.87 -14.68 13.44
C GLY A 31 6.84 -13.72 12.83
N ASN A 32 7.19 -12.98 11.78
CA ASN A 32 6.26 -12.14 11.02
C ASN A 32 5.92 -12.78 9.67
N ALA A 33 4.94 -12.25 8.93
CA ALA A 33 4.63 -12.72 7.59
C ALA A 33 5.24 -11.83 6.50
N ASP A 34 5.75 -12.44 5.44
CA ASP A 34 6.17 -11.76 4.21
C ASP A 34 5.50 -12.43 3.01
N PHE A 35 5.20 -11.66 1.96
CA PHE A 35 4.88 -12.28 0.70
C PHE A 35 6.15 -12.91 0.12
N LYS A 36 6.08 -14.22 -0.13
CA LYS A 36 7.18 -14.99 -0.73
C LYS A 36 6.64 -15.84 -1.87
N ARG A 37 7.50 -16.08 -2.88
CA ARG A 37 7.18 -17.00 -3.97
C ARG A 37 6.86 -18.37 -3.36
N TRP A 38 5.74 -18.93 -3.77
CA TRP A 38 5.33 -20.27 -3.37
C TRP A 38 6.30 -21.30 -3.96
N THR A 39 6.65 -22.28 -3.14
CA THR A 39 7.40 -23.47 -3.52
C THR A 39 6.72 -24.67 -2.89
N LYS A 40 6.96 -25.88 -3.41
CA LYS A 40 6.30 -27.09 -2.89
C LYS A 40 6.55 -27.24 -1.38
N GLY A 41 5.47 -27.37 -0.61
CA GLY A 41 5.50 -27.45 0.85
C GLY A 41 5.43 -26.10 1.59
N ALA A 42 5.42 -24.98 0.88
CA ALA A 42 5.19 -23.67 1.48
C ALA A 42 3.79 -23.58 2.11
N LYS A 43 3.71 -23.01 3.32
CA LYS A 43 2.47 -22.87 4.09
C LYS A 43 2.00 -21.42 4.13
N LEU A 44 0.70 -21.22 3.98
CA LEU A 44 0.06 -19.92 4.17
C LEU A 44 0.19 -19.48 5.64
N SER A 45 0.63 -18.25 5.84
CA SER A 45 0.67 -17.62 7.17
C SER A 45 -0.74 -17.34 7.70
N LYS A 46 -0.93 -17.54 9.01
CA LYS A 46 -2.14 -17.12 9.74
C LYS A 46 -2.11 -15.64 10.16
N ALA A 47 -1.02 -14.92 9.91
CA ALA A 47 -0.92 -13.51 10.27
C ALA A 47 -1.94 -12.67 9.49
N LEU A 48 -2.52 -11.67 10.14
CA LEU A 48 -3.45 -10.75 9.49
C LEU A 48 -2.76 -9.98 8.36
N LYS A 49 -1.56 -9.47 8.58
CA LYS A 49 -0.83 -8.66 7.60
C LYS A 49 0.60 -9.18 7.44
N THR A 50 1.13 -9.02 6.24
CA THR A 50 2.57 -9.07 5.99
C THR A 50 3.25 -7.78 6.47
N VAL A 51 4.54 -7.85 6.78
CA VAL A 51 5.35 -6.67 7.20
C VAL A 51 5.31 -5.58 6.15
N ARG A 52 5.49 -5.97 4.88
CA ARG A 52 5.35 -5.08 3.72
C ARG A 52 4.10 -5.42 2.93
N SER A 53 3.43 -4.38 2.44
CA SER A 53 2.22 -4.52 1.64
C SER A 53 2.49 -5.17 0.28
N ALA A 54 1.43 -5.55 -0.43
CA ALA A 54 1.52 -6.04 -1.80
C ALA A 54 2.02 -5.01 -2.83
N LYS A 55 2.24 -3.74 -2.44
CA LYS A 55 2.85 -2.70 -3.29
C LYS A 55 4.18 -3.15 -3.93
N ASP A 56 4.99 -3.94 -3.22
CA ASP A 56 6.30 -4.43 -3.68
C ASP A 56 6.26 -5.14 -5.04
N PHE A 57 5.12 -5.74 -5.41
CA PHE A 57 4.95 -6.45 -6.67
C PHE A 57 4.80 -5.51 -7.86
N PHE A 58 4.24 -4.33 -7.62
CA PHE A 58 3.89 -3.37 -8.66
C PHE A 58 4.87 -2.19 -8.69
N PHE A 59 5.47 -1.87 -7.54
CA PHE A 59 6.46 -0.82 -7.39
C PHE A 59 7.64 -1.37 -6.58
N PRO A 60 8.62 -2.02 -7.23
CA PRO A 60 9.74 -2.66 -6.54
C PRO A 60 10.67 -1.62 -5.89
N LYS A 61 11.41 -2.04 -4.85
CA LYS A 61 12.34 -1.17 -4.12
C LYS A 61 13.45 -0.58 -4.99
N THR A 62 13.89 -1.34 -5.98
CA THR A 62 14.95 -0.96 -6.90
C THR A 62 14.56 -1.51 -8.27
N GLU A 63 14.62 -0.65 -9.28
CA GLU A 63 14.28 -1.01 -10.66
C GLU A 63 15.30 -0.39 -11.61
N HIS A 64 15.89 -1.22 -12.47
CA HIS A 64 16.80 -0.76 -13.51
C HIS A 64 16.00 -0.05 -14.60
N MET A 65 16.31 1.22 -14.85
CA MET A 65 15.53 2.09 -15.73
C MET A 65 16.15 2.24 -17.12
N VAL A 66 17.48 2.37 -17.19
CA VAL A 66 18.20 2.53 -18.46
C VAL A 66 19.68 2.26 -18.22
N SER A 67 20.36 1.66 -19.19
CA SER A 67 21.82 1.70 -19.26
C SER A 67 22.26 2.57 -20.42
N LEU A 68 23.26 3.42 -20.19
CA LEU A 68 23.98 4.13 -21.23
C LEU A 68 25.38 3.51 -21.34
N LYS A 69 25.75 3.04 -22.53
CA LYS A 69 27.10 2.54 -22.82
C LYS A 69 27.81 3.53 -23.72
N MET A 70 29.03 3.87 -23.37
CA MET A 70 29.89 4.77 -24.13
C MET A 70 31.01 3.99 -24.82
N ASP A 71 31.13 4.20 -26.12
CA ASP A 71 32.25 3.72 -26.94
C ASP A 71 32.83 4.92 -27.72
N GLY A 72 33.87 5.54 -27.16
CA GLY A 72 34.37 6.83 -27.62
C GLY A 72 33.31 7.93 -27.53
N GLN A 73 32.88 8.47 -28.67
CA GLN A 73 31.81 9.47 -28.76
C GLN A 73 30.43 8.85 -29.01
N ASN A 74 30.34 7.53 -29.21
CA ASN A 74 29.08 6.84 -29.45
C ASN A 74 28.41 6.49 -28.11
N VAL A 75 27.12 6.82 -27.99
CA VAL A 75 26.29 6.46 -26.84
C VAL A 75 25.22 5.47 -27.29
N THR A 76 25.22 4.27 -26.69
CA THR A 76 24.16 3.28 -26.86
C THR A 76 23.23 3.32 -25.66
N VAL A 77 21.94 3.49 -25.91
CA VAL A 77 20.89 3.44 -24.89
C VAL A 77 20.30 2.03 -24.87
N GLU A 78 20.38 1.35 -23.73
CA GLU A 78 19.77 0.04 -23.51
C GLU A 78 18.57 0.20 -22.58
N ASP A 79 17.39 -0.13 -23.11
CA ASP A 79 16.16 -0.22 -22.35
C ASP A 79 16.04 -1.62 -21.71
N PRO A 80 16.09 -1.74 -20.38
CA PRO A 80 16.03 -3.04 -19.72
C PRO A 80 14.61 -3.59 -19.60
N ARG A 81 13.58 -2.84 -20.02
CA ARG A 81 12.20 -3.29 -19.94
C ARG A 81 11.99 -4.56 -20.76
N LYS A 82 11.31 -5.52 -20.13
CA LYS A 82 10.81 -6.74 -20.76
C LYS A 82 9.38 -6.94 -20.29
N GLU A 83 8.53 -7.51 -21.14
CA GLU A 83 7.21 -7.95 -20.70
C GLU A 83 7.35 -8.91 -19.52
N LEU A 84 6.59 -8.66 -18.46
CA LEU A 84 6.62 -9.53 -17.29
C LEU A 84 5.88 -10.83 -17.60
N GLU A 85 6.28 -11.91 -16.92
CA GLU A 85 5.43 -13.09 -16.86
C GLU A 85 4.20 -12.81 -15.97
N ASP A 86 3.05 -13.35 -16.35
CA ASP A 86 1.84 -13.32 -15.52
C ASP A 86 2.12 -13.94 -14.15
N PHE A 87 1.69 -13.27 -13.08
CA PHE A 87 1.85 -13.77 -11.72
C PHE A 87 0.60 -13.57 -10.88
N VAL A 88 0.49 -14.36 -9.81
CA VAL A 88 -0.64 -14.30 -8.87
C VAL A 88 -0.13 -13.92 -7.49
N VAL A 89 -0.79 -12.96 -6.84
CA VAL A 89 -0.55 -12.60 -5.44
C VAL A 89 -1.80 -12.93 -4.65
N PHE A 90 -1.72 -13.98 -3.82
CA PHE A 90 -2.82 -14.41 -2.97
C PHE A 90 -2.69 -13.87 -1.56
N GLY A 91 -3.81 -13.55 -0.90
CA GLY A 91 -3.82 -13.12 0.51
C GLY A 91 -3.56 -11.63 0.70
N VAL A 92 -3.74 -10.83 -0.35
CA VAL A 92 -3.74 -9.36 -0.24
C VAL A 92 -4.92 -8.94 0.64
N ARG A 93 -4.77 -7.94 1.50
CA ARG A 93 -5.87 -7.45 2.34
C ARG A 93 -6.63 -6.33 1.66
N ALA A 94 -7.89 -6.12 2.05
CA ALA A 94 -8.74 -5.08 1.46
C ALA A 94 -8.08 -3.70 1.44
N CYS A 95 -7.39 -3.32 2.52
CA CYS A 95 -6.67 -2.05 2.59
C CYS A 95 -5.45 -1.98 1.65
N ASP A 96 -4.76 -3.09 1.40
CA ASP A 96 -3.69 -3.14 0.41
C ASP A 96 -4.25 -3.07 -1.01
N ALA A 97 -5.34 -3.78 -1.31
CA ALA A 97 -6.00 -3.70 -2.60
C ALA A 97 -6.53 -2.28 -2.89
N ALA A 98 -7.14 -1.62 -1.89
CA ALA A 98 -7.59 -0.23 -2.00
C ALA A 98 -6.43 0.75 -2.24
N SER A 99 -5.22 0.43 -1.78
CA SER A 99 -4.05 1.27 -2.02
C SER A 99 -3.64 1.33 -3.48
N PHE A 100 -3.97 0.30 -4.29
CA PHE A 100 -3.60 0.29 -5.69
C PHE A 100 -4.28 1.41 -6.45
N LYS A 101 -5.55 1.72 -6.20
CA LYS A 101 -6.20 2.89 -6.81
C LYS A 101 -5.40 4.18 -6.56
N ILE A 102 -4.93 4.38 -5.33
CA ILE A 102 -4.15 5.57 -4.92
C ILE A 102 -2.80 5.63 -5.65
N VAL A 103 -2.16 4.49 -5.88
CA VAL A 103 -0.87 4.43 -6.58
C VAL A 103 -1.06 4.49 -8.11
N ASP A 104 -2.14 3.89 -8.61
CA ASP A 104 -2.59 3.93 -10.01
C ASP A 104 -2.93 5.37 -10.42
N ASP A 105 -3.51 6.18 -9.53
CA ASP A 105 -3.78 7.61 -9.78
C ASP A 105 -2.53 8.38 -10.21
N VAL A 106 -1.37 8.05 -9.64
CA VAL A 106 -0.10 8.74 -9.93
C VAL A 106 0.67 8.09 -11.08
N TYR A 107 0.70 6.76 -11.17
CA TYR A 107 1.53 6.08 -12.18
C TYR A 107 0.80 5.69 -13.45
N LEU A 108 -0.53 5.57 -13.43
CA LEU A 108 -1.34 5.16 -14.59
C LEU A 108 -2.26 6.27 -15.08
N ASN A 109 -2.80 7.09 -14.18
CA ASN A 109 -3.82 8.10 -14.53
C ASN A 109 -3.24 9.50 -14.74
N MET A 110 -1.97 9.73 -14.40
CA MET A 110 -1.24 10.95 -14.77
C MET A 110 -0.45 10.74 -16.06
N THR A 111 -0.09 11.86 -16.72
CA THR A 111 0.73 11.86 -17.93
C THR A 111 2.14 12.36 -17.61
N PRO A 112 3.21 11.65 -18.04
CA PRO A 112 3.19 10.38 -18.77
C PRO A 112 2.87 9.17 -17.88
N VAL A 113 2.35 8.11 -18.48
CA VAL A 113 2.13 6.82 -17.82
C VAL A 113 3.46 6.13 -17.52
N ASP A 114 3.61 5.60 -16.31
CA ASP A 114 4.76 4.81 -15.92
C ASP A 114 4.65 3.38 -16.48
N THR A 115 5.35 3.15 -17.58
CA THR A 115 5.35 1.86 -18.29
C THR A 115 5.86 0.68 -17.45
N TYR A 116 6.75 0.90 -16.47
CA TYR A 116 7.24 -0.16 -15.60
C TYR A 116 6.15 -0.63 -14.63
N TYR A 117 5.48 0.33 -13.99
CA TYR A 117 4.36 0.08 -13.10
C TYR A 117 3.18 -0.53 -13.86
N LYS A 118 2.86 0.00 -15.06
CA LYS A 118 1.80 -0.53 -15.93
C LYS A 118 2.02 -1.99 -16.28
N ASN A 119 3.21 -2.34 -16.77
CA ASN A 119 3.57 -3.72 -17.11
C ASN A 119 3.31 -4.67 -15.92
N ARG A 120 3.76 -4.30 -14.71
CA ARG A 120 3.49 -5.09 -13.50
C ARG A 120 2.00 -5.17 -13.16
N ARG A 121 1.26 -4.06 -13.28
CA ARG A 121 -0.19 -4.04 -13.00
C ARG A 121 -0.99 -4.84 -14.02
N ASP A 122 -0.53 -4.93 -15.27
CA ASP A 122 -1.16 -5.71 -16.34
C ASP A 122 -0.93 -7.21 -16.17
N HIS A 123 0.24 -7.65 -15.69
CA HIS A 123 0.57 -9.06 -15.51
C HIS A 123 0.22 -9.64 -14.12
N GLY A 124 0.07 -8.79 -13.11
CA GLY A 124 -0.34 -9.23 -11.77
C GLY A 124 -1.84 -9.49 -11.67
N THR A 125 -2.20 -10.65 -11.12
CA THR A 125 -3.56 -10.97 -10.66
C THR A 125 -3.61 -10.96 -9.12
N VAL A 126 -4.48 -10.15 -8.55
CA VAL A 126 -4.60 -9.92 -7.11
C VAL A 126 -5.79 -10.67 -6.53
N ILE A 127 -5.51 -11.62 -5.63
CA ILE A 127 -6.54 -12.32 -4.86
C ILE A 127 -6.54 -11.79 -3.43
N THR A 128 -7.66 -11.18 -3.06
CA THR A 128 -7.79 -10.39 -1.86
C THR A 128 -8.58 -11.16 -0.80
N LEU A 129 -7.95 -11.46 0.33
CA LEU A 129 -8.55 -12.24 1.41
C LEU A 129 -9.15 -11.31 2.47
N ALA A 130 -10.45 -11.47 2.72
CA ALA A 130 -11.20 -10.77 3.75
C ALA A 130 -10.53 -10.93 5.12
N CYS A 131 -10.57 -9.86 5.92
CA CYS A 131 -10.15 -9.95 7.31
C CYS A 131 -11.20 -10.72 8.11
N THR A 132 -10.76 -11.50 9.10
CA THR A 132 -11.64 -12.13 10.10
C THR A 132 -11.39 -11.52 11.47
N GLU A 133 -10.12 -11.39 11.85
CA GLU A 133 -9.68 -10.76 13.09
C GLU A 133 -8.89 -9.48 12.78
N PRO A 134 -9.52 -8.29 12.77
CA PRO A 134 -8.78 -7.05 12.55
C PRO A 134 -7.91 -6.70 13.77
N ALA A 135 -6.73 -6.13 13.52
CA ALA A 135 -5.83 -5.71 14.59
C ALA A 135 -6.29 -4.39 15.24
N GLN A 136 -5.91 -4.17 16.50
CA GLN A 136 -6.18 -2.93 17.26
C GLN A 136 -5.65 -1.66 16.58
N THR A 137 -4.64 -1.79 15.73
CA THR A 137 -4.06 -0.70 14.95
C THR A 137 -4.85 -0.34 13.69
N CYS A 138 -5.90 -1.10 13.33
CA CYS A 138 -6.64 -0.91 12.09
C CYS A 138 -7.69 0.20 12.23
N PHE A 139 -7.84 0.98 11.15
CA PHE A 139 -8.82 2.07 11.02
C PHE A 139 -9.21 2.27 9.55
N CYS A 140 -9.30 1.17 8.80
CA CYS A 140 -9.64 1.20 7.37
C CYS A 140 -11.09 1.66 7.12
N SER A 141 -11.99 1.45 8.09
CA SER A 141 -13.38 1.94 8.08
C SER A 141 -13.47 3.47 7.98
N THR A 142 -12.53 4.19 8.60
CA THR A 142 -12.42 5.65 8.50
C THR A 142 -12.29 6.12 7.04
N TYR A 143 -11.69 5.31 6.18
CA TYR A 143 -11.51 5.61 4.76
C TYR A 143 -12.54 4.90 3.86
N GLY A 144 -13.64 4.40 4.43
CA GLY A 144 -14.70 3.71 3.68
C GLY A 144 -14.31 2.32 3.14
N ILE A 145 -13.22 1.73 3.64
CA ILE A 145 -12.73 0.43 3.16
C ILE A 145 -13.38 -0.68 3.99
N ASP A 146 -14.21 -1.50 3.31
CA ASP A 146 -14.82 -2.68 3.90
C ASP A 146 -13.83 -3.86 3.91
N ALA A 147 -13.20 -4.11 5.07
CA ALA A 147 -12.25 -5.21 5.21
C ALA A 147 -12.89 -6.61 5.20
N ALA A 148 -14.21 -6.69 5.34
CA ALA A 148 -14.98 -7.92 5.25
C ALA A 148 -15.45 -8.21 3.81
N ASN A 149 -15.50 -7.21 2.94
CA ASN A 149 -15.87 -7.35 1.54
C ASN A 149 -14.75 -6.80 0.64
N PRO A 150 -13.62 -7.52 0.52
CA PRO A 150 -12.45 -7.03 -0.18
C PRO A 150 -12.70 -6.91 -1.69
N ALA A 151 -12.04 -5.96 -2.36
CA ALA A 151 -12.04 -5.81 -3.82
C ALA A 151 -10.89 -6.63 -4.46
N GLY A 152 -10.22 -6.11 -5.49
CA GLY A 152 -9.15 -6.78 -6.25
C GLY A 152 -9.69 -7.59 -7.42
N ASP A 153 -8.86 -8.41 -8.07
CA ASP A 153 -9.31 -9.23 -9.22
C ASP A 153 -10.22 -10.36 -8.75
N VAL A 154 -9.91 -10.95 -7.59
CA VAL A 154 -10.73 -11.96 -6.92
C VAL A 154 -10.87 -11.61 -5.45
N SER A 155 -12.09 -11.59 -4.94
CA SER A 155 -12.38 -11.55 -3.51
C SER A 155 -12.40 -12.96 -2.95
N ALA A 156 -11.80 -13.17 -1.78
CA ALA A 156 -11.78 -14.43 -1.08
C ALA A 156 -12.16 -14.30 0.40
N TRP A 157 -12.79 -15.32 0.96
CA TRP A 157 -13.19 -15.39 2.37
C TRP A 157 -12.82 -16.75 2.97
N LEU A 158 -12.35 -16.78 4.21
CA LEU A 158 -12.21 -18.01 4.98
C LEU A 158 -13.36 -18.07 6.00
N ALA A 159 -14.34 -18.94 5.75
CA ALA A 159 -15.55 -19.06 6.58
C ALA A 159 -16.02 -20.52 6.60
N GLY A 160 -16.52 -21.00 7.75
CA GLY A 160 -17.09 -22.35 7.85
C GLY A 160 -16.15 -23.48 7.39
N GLY A 161 -14.83 -23.33 7.59
CA GLY A 161 -13.83 -24.31 7.15
C GLY A 161 -13.61 -24.36 5.64
N LYS A 162 -14.02 -23.33 4.89
CA LYS A 162 -13.85 -23.23 3.44
C LYS A 162 -13.31 -21.87 3.03
N TYR A 163 -12.51 -21.85 1.97
CA TYR A 163 -12.23 -20.66 1.18
C TYR A 163 -13.32 -20.46 0.15
N PHE A 164 -13.93 -19.28 0.12
CA PHE A 164 -14.88 -18.85 -0.89
C PHE A 164 -14.22 -17.86 -1.83
N PHE A 165 -14.64 -17.85 -3.09
CA PHE A 165 -14.06 -17.01 -4.13
C PHE A 165 -15.14 -16.34 -4.98
N LYS A 166 -14.90 -15.08 -5.32
CA LYS A 166 -15.70 -14.30 -6.26
C LYS A 166 -14.78 -13.51 -7.19
N ALA A 167 -14.91 -13.73 -8.49
CA ALA A 167 -14.24 -12.90 -9.49
C ALA A 167 -14.90 -11.52 -9.57
N ASN A 168 -14.08 -10.47 -9.68
CA ASN A 168 -14.53 -9.09 -9.83
C ASN A 168 -14.11 -8.46 -11.17
N THR A 169 -13.09 -9.03 -11.83
CA THR A 169 -12.51 -8.54 -13.09
C THR A 169 -12.29 -9.71 -14.06
N ASP A 170 -12.00 -9.41 -15.33
CA ASP A 170 -11.66 -10.44 -16.33
C ASP A 170 -10.45 -11.28 -15.93
N LYS A 171 -9.45 -10.69 -15.27
CA LYS A 171 -8.31 -11.43 -14.69
C LYS A 171 -8.78 -12.39 -13.62
N GLY A 172 -9.72 -11.96 -12.78
CA GLY A 172 -10.33 -12.79 -11.77
C GLY A 172 -11.09 -13.97 -12.37
N THR A 173 -11.88 -13.73 -13.42
CA THR A 173 -12.60 -14.79 -14.14
C THR A 173 -11.63 -15.83 -14.70
N LYS A 174 -10.58 -15.39 -15.41
CA LYS A 174 -9.52 -16.28 -15.93
C LYS A 174 -8.82 -17.07 -14.83
N PHE A 175 -8.58 -16.44 -13.67
CA PHE A 175 -8.00 -17.14 -12.52
C PHE A 175 -8.94 -18.25 -12.01
N ILE A 176 -10.22 -17.94 -11.81
CA ILE A 176 -11.21 -18.91 -11.32
C ILE A 176 -11.36 -20.09 -12.28
N GLU A 177 -11.43 -19.85 -13.59
CA GLU A 177 -11.44 -20.88 -14.62
C GLU A 177 -10.21 -21.79 -14.52
N SER A 178 -9.03 -21.21 -14.28
CA SER A 178 -7.77 -21.96 -14.19
C SER A 178 -7.67 -22.93 -13.00
N VAL A 179 -8.52 -22.73 -11.97
CA VAL A 179 -8.59 -23.56 -10.76
C VAL A 179 -9.95 -24.23 -10.57
N GLN A 180 -10.85 -24.13 -11.56
CA GLN A 180 -12.24 -24.57 -11.47
C GLN A 180 -12.39 -26.04 -11.07
N SER A 181 -11.44 -26.90 -11.48
CA SER A 181 -11.43 -28.33 -11.13
C SER A 181 -11.34 -28.62 -9.63
N LEU A 182 -10.93 -27.64 -8.82
CA LEU A 182 -10.83 -27.76 -7.36
C LEU A 182 -12.02 -27.11 -6.64
N LEU A 183 -12.85 -26.34 -7.35
CA LEU A 183 -13.91 -25.54 -6.76
C LEU A 183 -15.26 -26.25 -6.83
N SER A 184 -16.07 -26.06 -5.81
CA SER A 184 -17.46 -26.50 -5.75
C SER A 184 -18.39 -25.36 -5.38
N GLU A 185 -19.63 -25.39 -5.84
CA GLU A 185 -20.65 -24.46 -5.40
C GLU A 185 -20.97 -24.66 -3.91
N SER A 186 -21.19 -23.56 -3.19
CA SER A 186 -21.67 -23.54 -1.82
C SER A 186 -22.52 -22.30 -1.58
N ASP A 187 -23.39 -22.36 -0.57
CA ASP A 187 -24.20 -21.23 -0.12
C ASP A 187 -23.32 -20.13 0.50
N GLU A 188 -23.88 -18.94 0.65
CA GLU A 188 -23.16 -17.75 1.11
C GLU A 188 -23.36 -17.45 2.60
N ALA A 189 -24.14 -18.27 3.33
CA ALA A 189 -24.53 -17.97 4.70
C ALA A 189 -23.33 -17.85 5.65
N ALA A 190 -22.32 -18.72 5.47
CA ALA A 190 -21.08 -18.66 6.24
C ALA A 190 -20.28 -17.38 5.95
N VAL A 191 -20.24 -16.94 4.69
CA VAL A 191 -19.56 -15.71 4.25
C VAL A 191 -20.27 -14.49 4.83
N ASP A 192 -21.61 -14.46 4.79
CA ASP A 192 -22.38 -13.34 5.32
C ASP A 192 -22.28 -13.24 6.85
N ALA A 193 -22.26 -14.37 7.56
CA ALA A 193 -21.99 -14.41 8.98
C ALA A 193 -20.59 -13.89 9.31
N GLN A 194 -19.56 -14.33 8.56
CA GLN A 194 -18.18 -13.85 8.70
C GLN A 194 -18.08 -12.34 8.46
N LYS A 195 -18.80 -11.83 7.44
CA LYS A 195 -18.83 -10.41 7.11
C LYS A 195 -19.43 -9.59 8.26
N LYS A 196 -20.57 -10.02 8.78
CA LYS A 196 -21.26 -9.36 9.89
C LYS A 196 -20.41 -9.33 11.15
N ASP A 197 -19.81 -10.46 11.51
CA ASP A 197 -18.92 -10.57 12.67
C ASP A 197 -17.68 -9.66 12.54
N THR A 198 -17.01 -9.70 11.38
CA THR A 198 -15.85 -8.84 11.11
C THR A 198 -16.21 -7.36 11.22
N LYS A 199 -17.35 -6.94 10.65
CA LYS A 199 -17.82 -5.55 10.75
C LYS A 199 -18.08 -5.13 12.21
N ALA A 200 -18.71 -6.00 13.00
CA ALA A 200 -18.94 -5.75 14.42
C ALA A 200 -17.64 -5.65 15.23
N LYS A 201 -16.60 -6.42 14.86
CA LYS A 201 -15.25 -6.30 15.45
C LYS A 201 -14.57 -4.99 15.07
N ILE A 202 -14.65 -4.59 13.80
CA ILE A 202 -14.06 -3.34 13.30
C ILE A 202 -14.67 -2.13 14.00
N ASP A 203 -16.01 -2.11 14.15
CA ASP A 203 -16.73 -1.00 14.78
C ASP A 203 -16.30 -0.74 16.23
N LYS A 204 -15.83 -1.78 16.93
CA LYS A 204 -15.32 -1.73 18.31
C LYS A 204 -13.84 -1.37 18.42
N LEU A 205 -13.12 -1.21 17.32
CA LEU A 205 -11.69 -0.86 17.36
C LEU A 205 -11.49 0.56 17.87
N PRO A 206 -10.40 0.83 18.63
CA PRO A 206 -10.15 2.14 19.25
C PRO A 206 -9.94 3.29 18.24
N LEU A 207 -9.70 2.95 16.97
CA LEU A 207 -9.45 3.90 15.89
C LEU A 207 -10.49 3.80 14.76
N ALA A 208 -11.60 3.08 14.94
CA ALA A 208 -12.59 2.87 13.89
C ALA A 208 -13.23 4.17 13.36
N HIS A 209 -13.36 5.16 14.24
CA HIS A 209 -14.15 6.38 14.08
C HIS A 209 -13.28 7.65 14.17
N LEU A 210 -12.17 7.70 13.44
CA LEU A 210 -11.38 8.94 13.38
C LEU A 210 -12.14 10.02 12.62
N ASP A 211 -12.19 11.22 13.20
CA ASP A 211 -12.81 12.38 12.55
C ASP A 211 -11.86 13.02 11.52
N LEU A 212 -12.27 13.01 10.26
CA LEU A 212 -11.55 13.63 9.15
C LEU A 212 -12.16 14.96 8.70
N SER A 213 -13.18 15.49 9.40
CA SER A 213 -13.91 16.70 9.02
C SER A 213 -12.98 17.91 8.84
N LYS A 214 -12.07 18.16 9.79
CA LYS A 214 -11.08 19.25 9.74
C LYS A 214 -9.98 19.05 8.68
N TRP A 215 -9.96 17.90 8.00
CA TRP A 215 -9.00 17.56 6.94
C TRP A 215 -9.63 17.63 5.53
N LYS A 216 -10.90 18.02 5.42
CA LYS A 216 -11.54 18.31 4.12
C LYS A 216 -11.25 19.74 3.70
N ILE A 217 -10.31 19.90 2.79
CA ILE A 217 -9.71 21.20 2.45
C ILE A 217 -10.44 21.83 1.28
N LYS A 218 -11.10 22.97 1.49
CA LYS A 218 -11.90 23.62 0.44
C LYS A 218 -11.12 24.65 -0.37
N ASN A 219 -10.08 25.22 0.22
CA ASN A 219 -9.30 26.29 -0.40
C ASN A 219 -7.88 26.39 0.20
N SER A 220 -7.05 27.24 -0.37
CA SER A 220 -5.66 27.45 0.07
C SER A 220 -5.55 27.99 1.50
N SER A 221 -6.55 28.74 2.01
CA SER A 221 -6.54 29.25 3.38
C SER A 221 -6.67 28.11 4.40
N ASP A 222 -7.58 27.16 4.16
CA ASP A 222 -7.73 25.96 4.99
C ASP A 222 -6.42 25.14 5.03
N MET A 223 -5.78 24.97 3.87
CA MET A 223 -4.46 24.32 3.78
C MET A 223 -3.40 25.06 4.60
N GLN A 224 -3.35 26.39 4.50
CA GLN A 224 -2.37 27.21 5.23
C GLN A 224 -2.59 27.18 6.74
N LYS A 225 -3.84 27.10 7.22
CA LYS A 225 -4.16 26.93 8.65
C LYS A 225 -3.54 25.64 9.20
N ILE A 226 -3.68 24.53 8.46
CA ILE A 226 -3.05 23.26 8.85
C ILE A 226 -1.53 23.38 8.75
N PHE A 227 -1.01 23.91 7.64
CA PHE A 227 0.43 23.98 7.38
C PHE A 227 1.22 24.77 8.43
N ASN A 228 0.63 25.89 8.90
CA ASN A 228 1.22 26.79 9.89
C ASN A 228 0.84 26.44 11.33
N SER A 229 0.10 25.35 11.56
CA SER A 229 -0.34 24.95 12.89
C SER A 229 0.85 24.67 13.83
N PRO A 230 0.83 25.18 15.08
CA PRO A 230 1.88 24.88 16.06
C PRO A 230 1.84 23.42 16.52
N VAL A 231 0.82 22.63 16.16
CA VAL A 231 0.77 21.18 16.43
C VAL A 231 2.02 20.47 15.90
N TRP A 232 2.56 20.97 14.78
CA TRP A 232 3.74 20.39 14.15
C TRP A 232 4.96 20.48 15.06
N ASP A 233 5.12 21.57 15.83
CA ASP A 233 6.25 21.79 16.76
C ASP A 233 6.32 20.74 17.86
N LYS A 234 5.17 20.22 18.29
CA LYS A 234 5.10 19.17 19.30
C LYS A 234 5.28 17.78 18.69
N LEU A 235 4.64 17.50 17.57
CA LEU A 235 4.60 16.16 17.00
C LEU A 235 5.96 15.70 16.45
N TYR A 236 6.70 16.59 15.78
CA TYR A 236 7.94 16.19 15.11
C TYR A 236 9.07 15.81 16.08
N GLN A 237 9.09 16.37 17.29
CA GLN A 237 10.20 16.22 18.25
C GLN A 237 10.47 14.77 18.66
N THR A 238 9.44 13.92 18.63
CA THR A 238 9.56 12.49 18.95
C THR A 238 9.98 11.66 17.73
N CYS A 239 9.94 12.23 16.53
CA CYS A 239 10.23 11.50 15.30
C CYS A 239 11.74 11.21 15.18
N LEU A 240 12.08 9.95 14.92
CA LEU A 240 13.47 9.54 14.67
C LEU A 240 13.94 9.82 13.23
N GLY A 241 13.04 10.22 12.32
CA GLY A 241 13.38 10.40 10.90
C GLY A 241 13.76 9.12 10.14
N CYS A 242 13.54 7.93 10.72
CA CYS A 242 14.03 6.65 10.19
C CYS A 242 13.33 6.13 8.92
N GLY A 243 12.19 6.72 8.52
CA GLY A 243 11.46 6.32 7.31
C GLY A 243 10.74 4.97 7.33
N THR A 244 10.81 4.16 8.40
CA THR A 244 10.12 2.85 8.47
C THR A 244 8.65 2.93 8.05
N CYS A 245 7.97 3.99 8.49
CA CYS A 245 6.56 4.20 8.22
C CYS A 245 6.25 4.57 6.75
N THR A 246 7.20 5.04 5.92
CA THR A 246 6.98 5.16 4.45
C THR A 246 7.20 3.80 3.76
N TYR A 247 8.20 3.04 4.20
CA TYR A 247 8.55 1.74 3.60
C TYR A 247 7.47 0.66 3.80
N VAL A 248 6.80 0.64 4.95
CA VAL A 248 5.69 -0.31 5.18
C VAL A 248 4.33 0.20 4.66
N CYS A 249 4.26 1.46 4.19
CA CYS A 249 3.01 2.07 3.78
C CYS A 249 2.63 1.67 2.35
N PRO A 250 1.43 1.12 2.14
CA PRO A 250 0.99 0.66 0.82
C PRO A 250 0.69 1.82 -0.14
N THR A 251 0.48 3.05 0.37
CA THR A 251 0.18 4.24 -0.46
C THR A 251 1.38 5.17 -0.62
N CYS A 252 2.54 4.85 -0.05
CA CYS A 252 3.75 5.66 -0.27
C CYS A 252 4.39 5.28 -1.60
N MET A 253 4.72 6.27 -2.41
CA MET A 253 5.19 6.11 -3.79
C MET A 253 6.37 7.03 -4.13
N CYS A 254 7.06 7.55 -3.11
CA CYS A 254 8.25 8.36 -3.33
C CYS A 254 9.39 7.46 -3.82
N PHE A 255 10.12 7.91 -4.83
CA PHE A 255 11.36 7.31 -5.29
C PHE A 255 12.36 8.39 -5.66
N ASP A 256 13.61 7.95 -5.77
CA ASP A 256 14.72 8.71 -6.31
C ASP A 256 15.36 7.92 -7.45
N VAL A 257 16.09 8.62 -8.31
CA VAL A 257 16.78 8.04 -9.46
C VAL A 257 18.28 8.18 -9.24
N ARG A 258 18.99 7.06 -9.24
CA ARG A 258 20.42 7.01 -8.97
C ARG A 258 21.17 6.41 -10.16
N ASP A 259 22.19 7.12 -10.59
CA ASP A 259 23.11 6.66 -11.63
C ASP A 259 24.33 5.99 -10.99
N PHE A 260 24.71 4.83 -11.51
CA PHE A 260 25.88 4.08 -11.09
C PHE A 260 26.85 3.96 -12.26
N ASP A 261 28.09 4.41 -12.05
CA ASP A 261 29.17 4.29 -13.02
C ASP A 261 29.53 2.81 -13.23
N THR A 262 29.69 2.42 -14.49
CA THR A 262 30.09 1.08 -14.92
C THR A 262 31.51 1.01 -15.48
N GLY A 263 32.23 2.14 -15.50
CA GLY A 263 33.56 2.30 -16.07
C GLY A 263 33.56 2.71 -17.55
N ASN A 264 32.52 2.34 -18.30
CA ASN A 264 32.32 2.71 -19.70
C ASN A 264 30.89 3.21 -19.98
N GLY A 265 30.25 3.82 -18.98
CA GLY A 265 28.86 4.26 -19.07
C GLY A 265 28.16 4.27 -17.72
N ILE A 266 26.84 4.40 -17.71
CA ILE A 266 26.03 4.43 -16.47
C ILE A 266 24.88 3.43 -16.49
N LYS A 267 24.49 2.97 -15.30
CA LYS A 267 23.23 2.27 -15.05
C LYS A 267 22.38 3.10 -14.12
N GLN A 268 21.18 3.45 -14.59
CA GLN A 268 20.24 4.22 -13.82
C GLN A 268 19.24 3.31 -13.12
N PHE A 269 19.05 3.52 -11.82
CA PHE A 269 18.07 2.78 -11.03
C PHE A 269 17.09 3.74 -10.36
N ARG A 270 15.81 3.40 -10.46
CA ARG A 270 14.78 3.94 -9.59
C ARG A 270 14.84 3.20 -8.26
N CYS A 271 15.04 3.92 -7.16
CA CYS A 271 15.05 3.37 -5.80
C CYS A 271 13.95 3.99 -4.96
N TRP A 272 13.26 3.21 -4.13
CA TRP A 272 12.33 3.77 -3.16
C TRP A 272 13.02 4.82 -2.30
N ASP A 273 12.30 5.90 -2.07
CA ASP A 273 12.76 6.99 -1.23
C ASP A 273 11.61 7.48 -0.34
N SER A 274 11.88 8.49 0.47
CA SER A 274 10.97 9.05 1.43
C SER A 274 11.01 10.57 1.35
N CYS A 275 9.83 11.19 1.21
CA CYS A 275 9.68 12.64 1.35
C CYS A 275 10.14 13.20 2.70
N MET A 276 10.50 12.32 3.65
CA MET A 276 11.06 12.67 4.95
C MET A 276 12.60 12.72 5.00
N TYR A 277 13.30 12.19 4.00
CA TYR A 277 14.76 12.20 3.95
C TYR A 277 15.29 13.54 3.43
N SER A 278 16.52 13.92 3.80
CA SER A 278 17.16 15.16 3.36
C SER A 278 17.30 15.24 1.86
N ASP A 279 17.77 14.14 1.29
CA ASP A 279 18.26 14.14 -0.08
C ASP A 279 17.11 14.15 -1.08
N PHE A 280 15.93 13.64 -0.67
CA PHE A 280 14.74 13.58 -1.53
C PHE A 280 14.31 14.94 -2.09
N THR A 281 14.53 16.04 -1.36
CA THR A 281 14.25 17.39 -1.85
C THR A 281 15.48 18.24 -2.12
N GLN A 282 16.66 17.63 -2.12
CA GLN A 282 17.87 18.36 -2.43
C GLN A 282 17.85 18.77 -3.92
N MET A 283 17.88 20.07 -4.17
CA MET A 283 18.05 20.65 -5.50
C MET A 283 19.47 21.17 -5.64
N ALA A 284 19.89 21.50 -6.87
CA ALA A 284 21.27 21.92 -7.18
C ALA A 284 21.80 23.06 -6.28
N ALA A 285 20.94 23.98 -5.85
CA ALA A 285 21.33 25.15 -5.06
C ALA A 285 20.67 25.25 -3.67
N ALA A 286 19.67 24.43 -3.37
CA ALA A 286 18.87 24.59 -2.16
C ALA A 286 18.16 23.31 -1.73
N ASN A 287 17.72 23.28 -0.48
CA ASN A 287 16.78 22.30 0.00
C ASN A 287 15.55 23.03 0.57
N PRO A 288 14.35 22.85 0.00
CA PRO A 288 13.15 23.56 0.44
C PRO A 288 12.63 23.05 1.79
N ARG A 289 13.22 21.98 2.36
CA ARG A 289 12.89 21.41 3.67
C ARG A 289 14.18 21.18 4.45
N LEU A 290 14.69 22.25 5.04
CA LEU A 290 15.96 22.27 5.76
C LEU A 290 15.90 21.44 7.05
N THR A 291 14.74 21.43 7.72
CA THR A 291 14.59 20.85 9.06
C THR A 291 13.80 19.55 9.05
N GLN A 292 13.99 18.75 10.09
CA GLN A 292 13.20 17.54 10.31
C GLN A 292 11.70 17.86 10.49
N LYS A 293 11.35 19.00 11.10
CA LYS A 293 9.96 19.45 11.26
C LYS A 293 9.24 19.56 9.91
N GLU A 294 9.86 20.22 8.93
CA GLU A 294 9.26 20.43 7.61
C GLU A 294 9.07 19.12 6.85
N ARG A 295 10.05 18.23 6.94
CA ARG A 295 10.01 16.89 6.34
C ARG A 295 8.97 15.98 7.00
N PHE A 296 8.87 16.03 8.33
CA PHE A 296 7.83 15.36 9.11
C PHE A 296 6.45 15.84 8.70
N ARG A 297 6.23 17.15 8.69
CA ARG A 297 4.97 17.78 8.27
C ARG A 297 4.60 17.36 6.85
N GLN A 298 5.55 17.37 5.90
CA GLN A 298 5.29 17.01 4.51
C GLN A 298 4.62 15.65 4.38
N ARG A 299 5.09 14.65 5.12
CA ARG A 299 4.51 13.29 5.07
C ARG A 299 3.01 13.31 5.36
N PHE A 300 2.57 14.03 6.38
CA PHE A 300 1.17 14.06 6.78
C PHE A 300 0.35 15.03 5.95
N MET A 301 0.91 16.19 5.58
CA MET A 301 0.28 17.11 4.64
C MET A 301 0.04 16.46 3.28
N HIS A 302 1.00 15.70 2.74
CA HIS A 302 0.79 14.97 1.50
C HIS A 302 -0.38 13.99 1.62
N LYS A 303 -0.49 13.29 2.76
CA LYS A 303 -1.53 12.27 2.95
C LYS A 303 -2.92 12.80 3.24
N LEU A 304 -3.00 13.90 3.98
CA LEU A 304 -4.25 14.43 4.54
C LEU A 304 -4.72 15.74 3.90
N VAL A 305 -3.87 16.39 3.11
CA VAL A 305 -4.17 17.70 2.52
C VAL A 305 -3.90 17.70 1.01
N TYR A 306 -2.64 17.57 0.59
CA TYR A 306 -2.26 17.79 -0.81
C TYR A 306 -2.85 16.75 -1.77
N TYR A 307 -2.82 15.46 -1.39
CA TYR A 307 -3.40 14.42 -2.23
C TYR A 307 -4.94 14.55 -2.31
N PRO A 308 -5.71 14.68 -1.20
CA PRO A 308 -7.15 14.97 -1.27
C PRO A 308 -7.52 16.16 -2.16
N MET A 309 -6.78 17.28 -2.05
CA MET A 309 -7.02 18.47 -2.86
C MET A 309 -6.86 18.20 -4.37
N ALA A 310 -6.00 17.26 -4.76
CA ALA A 310 -5.76 16.90 -6.15
C ALA A 310 -6.63 15.73 -6.65
N HIS A 311 -7.28 14.99 -5.75
CA HIS A 311 -7.94 13.71 -6.05
C HIS A 311 -9.32 13.60 -5.38
N GLU A 312 -10.20 14.58 -5.59
CA GLU A 312 -11.62 14.53 -5.20
C GLU A 312 -11.86 14.15 -3.72
N ASP A 313 -11.09 14.77 -2.81
CA ASP A 313 -11.15 14.51 -1.36
C ASP A 313 -10.80 13.08 -0.93
N HIS A 314 -10.23 12.26 -1.82
CA HIS A 314 -9.70 10.95 -1.44
C HIS A 314 -8.41 11.10 -0.65
N PHE A 315 -8.35 10.53 0.55
CA PHE A 315 -7.14 10.53 1.38
C PHE A 315 -6.10 9.51 0.91
N GLN A 316 -4.81 9.87 0.98
CA GLN A 316 -3.70 8.96 0.63
C GLN A 316 -3.35 7.99 1.78
N CYS A 317 -4.36 7.41 2.41
CA CYS A 317 -4.24 6.45 3.50
C CYS A 317 -5.39 5.44 3.42
N VAL A 318 -5.10 4.20 3.80
CA VAL A 318 -6.03 3.05 3.74
C VAL A 318 -6.30 2.44 5.11
N GLY A 319 -5.82 3.08 6.19
CA GLY A 319 -6.05 2.64 7.57
C GLY A 319 -5.52 1.25 7.93
N CYS A 320 -4.51 0.74 7.23
CA CYS A 320 -3.97 -0.62 7.46
C CYS A 320 -3.24 -0.82 8.81
N GLY A 321 -2.84 0.27 9.47
CA GLY A 321 -2.17 0.22 10.76
C GLY A 321 -0.67 -0.12 10.76
N ARG A 322 -0.06 -0.49 9.63
CA ARG A 322 1.37 -0.92 9.60
C ARG A 322 2.33 0.15 10.12
N CYS A 323 2.08 1.43 9.82
CA CYS A 323 2.91 2.52 10.34
C CYS A 323 2.79 2.73 11.86
N LEU A 324 1.70 2.29 12.49
CA LEU A 324 1.51 2.34 13.94
C LEU A 324 2.33 1.23 14.61
N GLU A 325 2.29 0.04 14.02
CA GLU A 325 2.96 -1.16 14.50
C GLU A 325 4.48 -1.07 14.35
N SER A 326 4.98 -0.58 13.21
CA SER A 326 6.42 -0.56 12.93
C SER A 326 7.16 0.69 13.44
N CYS A 327 6.47 1.69 14.01
CA CYS A 327 7.13 2.90 14.48
C CYS A 327 7.72 2.69 15.89
N PRO A 328 9.05 2.83 16.11
CA PRO A 328 9.67 2.58 17.42
C PRO A 328 9.19 3.50 18.55
N ILE A 329 8.68 4.68 18.19
CA ILE A 329 8.15 5.69 19.11
C ILE A 329 6.63 5.84 19.02
N HIS A 330 5.97 4.89 18.34
CA HIS A 330 4.52 4.83 18.14
C HIS A 330 3.91 6.08 17.50
N MET A 331 4.66 6.88 16.73
CA MET A 331 4.11 8.01 15.96
C MET A 331 3.35 7.49 14.75
N ASN A 332 2.21 8.10 14.47
CA ASN A 332 1.33 7.65 13.40
C ASN A 332 0.31 8.70 12.97
N ILE A 333 -0.36 8.45 11.85
CA ILE A 333 -1.33 9.36 11.25
C ILE A 333 -2.57 9.59 12.13
N ALA A 334 -3.02 8.58 12.89
CA ALA A 334 -4.15 8.74 13.80
C ALA A 334 -3.82 9.70 14.96
N LYS A 335 -2.59 9.64 15.50
CA LYS A 335 -2.10 10.63 16.49
C LYS A 335 -2.04 12.03 15.91
N VAL A 336 -1.59 12.19 14.66
CA VAL A 336 -1.56 13.49 13.98
C VAL A 336 -2.98 14.05 13.79
N ILE A 337 -3.91 13.23 13.33
CA ILE A 337 -5.33 13.61 13.16
C ILE A 337 -5.91 14.07 14.49
N LYS A 338 -5.81 13.25 15.54
CA LYS A 338 -6.33 13.60 16.87
C LYS A 338 -5.69 14.87 17.44
N ALA A 339 -4.36 14.96 17.40
CA ALA A 339 -3.65 16.11 17.94
C ALA A 339 -4.01 17.42 17.23
N TYR A 340 -4.24 17.41 15.92
CA TYR A 340 -4.73 18.60 15.22
C TYR A 340 -6.20 18.89 15.52
N ASN A 341 -7.04 17.85 15.58
CA ASN A 341 -8.47 18.04 15.86
C ASN A 341 -8.73 18.62 17.26
N ASP A 342 -7.93 18.21 18.24
CA ASP A 342 -8.00 18.68 19.63
C ASP A 342 -7.42 20.10 19.81
N MET A 343 -6.80 20.68 18.78
CA MET A 343 -6.39 22.09 18.84
C MET A 343 -7.65 22.97 18.91
N PRO A 344 -7.64 24.02 19.75
CA PRO A 344 -8.70 25.01 19.73
C PRO A 344 -8.76 25.62 18.34
N ASP A 345 -9.98 25.79 17.82
CA ASP A 345 -10.16 26.53 16.57
C ASP A 345 -9.56 27.92 16.78
N SER A 346 -8.61 28.29 15.94
CA SER A 346 -7.97 29.60 16.03
C SER A 346 -9.07 30.65 15.91
N THR A 347 -9.38 31.37 16.99
CA THR A 347 -10.14 32.62 16.89
C THR A 347 -9.36 33.49 15.93
N ASP A 348 -10.00 33.94 14.85
CA ASP A 348 -9.40 34.71 13.77
C ASP A 348 -8.43 35.77 14.33
N GLY A 349 -7.14 35.42 14.34
CA GLY A 349 -6.07 36.35 14.59
C GLY A 349 -5.86 37.10 13.30
N GLY A 350 -6.70 38.12 13.06
CA GLY A 350 -6.42 39.13 12.06
C GLY A 350 -4.97 39.58 12.25
N ALA A 351 -4.16 39.34 11.23
CA ALA A 351 -2.82 39.88 11.18
C ALA A 351 -2.92 41.42 11.33
N LYS A 352 -2.28 41.94 12.37
CA LYS A 352 -1.80 43.31 12.40
C LYS A 352 -0.46 43.37 11.68
#